data_AF-A0A060Z2L4-F1
#
_entry.id   AF-A0A060Z2L4-F1
#
_cell.length_a   1.000
_cell.length_b   1.000
_cell.length_c   1.000
_cell.angle_alpha   90.00
_cell.angle_beta   90.00
_cell.angle_gamma   90.00
#
_symmetry.space_group_name_H-M   'P 1'
#
loop_
_entity.id
_entity.type
_entity.pdbx_description
1 polymer ?
#
loop_
_entity_poly.entity_id
_entity_poly.type
_entity_poly.pdbx_seq_one_letter_code
_entity_poly.pdbx_strand_id
1 'polypeptide(L)'
;HASNSIIKFADDTTVVGLITNNDETAYREEVRALGVWCQENNLTLNVNKTKEMIVDFRKQQREHPPIHIDGTVVERVVSFKFLGVHITDKLNWSTHTDSVVKKAQQRLVTKNTHKLLQMHNQEHPVGCITAWYGNCSTHNRKALQRVVRSAQRITGGKLPALQDTYTTRCHRKAIQIIKDNNHPSHCLFTPLSSRRRGQYRCIKAGTERLKNSFYLKAIRLLNSHH
;
A
#
# COMPACT_ATOMS: atom_id res chain seq x y z
N HIS A 1 14.00 17.85 0.51
CA HIS A 1 13.82 18.14 -0.93
C HIS A 1 12.36 18.00 -1.37
N ALA A 2 11.88 18.81 -2.32
CA ALA A 2 10.48 18.76 -2.78
C ALA A 2 10.06 17.42 -3.43
N SER A 3 11.04 16.61 -3.86
CA SER A 3 10.85 15.29 -4.48
C SER A 3 10.78 14.12 -3.48
N ASN A 4 11.14 14.35 -2.22
CA ASN A 4 11.14 13.31 -1.20
C ASN A 4 9.93 13.46 -0.29
N SER A 5 9.45 12.35 0.24
CA SER A 5 8.36 12.29 1.22
C SER A 5 8.83 11.58 2.47
N ILE A 6 8.62 12.20 3.61
CA ILE A 6 8.84 11.60 4.92
C ILE A 6 7.49 11.19 5.50
N ILE A 7 7.34 9.92 5.81
CA ILE A 7 6.13 9.35 6.42
C ILE A 7 6.52 8.85 7.81
N LYS A 8 5.85 9.37 8.84
CA LYS A 8 6.05 8.95 10.22
C LYS A 8 4.83 8.20 10.73
N PHE A 9 5.05 7.10 11.43
CA PHE A 9 4.03 6.37 12.16
C PHE A 9 4.60 5.86 13.48
N ALA A 10 4.11 6.40 14.60
CA ALA A 10 4.71 6.16 15.92
C ALA A 10 6.23 6.44 15.89
N ASP A 11 7.04 5.44 16.21
CA ASP A 11 8.51 5.47 16.19
C ASP A 11 9.12 5.19 14.80
N ASP A 12 8.35 4.61 13.87
CA ASP A 12 8.81 4.32 12.53
C ASP A 12 8.83 5.58 11.65
N THR A 13 9.97 5.84 11.01
CA THR A 13 10.13 6.89 10.00
C THR A 13 10.52 6.27 8.66
N THR A 14 9.79 6.61 7.60
CA THR A 14 10.04 6.14 6.24
C THR A 14 10.38 7.32 5.35
N VAL A 15 11.54 7.25 4.70
CA VAL A 15 11.95 8.22 3.67
C VAL A 15 11.70 7.59 2.31
N VAL A 16 10.91 8.26 1.48
CA VAL A 16 10.63 7.87 0.10
C VAL A 16 11.22 8.93 -0.82
N GLY A 17 12.12 8.54 -1.71
CA GLY A 17 12.70 9.43 -2.71
C GLY A 17 12.51 8.91 -4.12
N LEU A 18 12.34 9.82 -5.08
CA LEU A 18 12.30 9.50 -6.50
C LEU A 18 13.70 9.62 -7.11
N ILE A 19 14.26 8.50 -7.55
CA ILE A 19 15.50 8.47 -8.34
C ILE A 19 15.17 8.77 -9.80
N THR A 20 15.78 9.81 -10.36
CA THR A 20 15.57 10.22 -11.76
C THR A 20 16.90 10.24 -12.49
N ASN A 21 16.98 9.68 -13.70
CA ASN A 21 18.23 9.62 -14.48
C ASN A 21 19.41 8.94 -13.75
N ASN A 22 19.12 8.01 -12.82
CA ASN A 22 20.09 7.41 -11.89
C ASN A 22 20.71 8.38 -10.88
N ASP A 23 20.17 9.58 -10.76
CA ASP A 23 20.53 10.51 -9.71
C ASP A 23 19.71 10.23 -8.44
N GLU A 24 20.40 9.78 -7.41
CA GLU A 24 19.88 9.50 -6.07
C GLU A 24 20.34 10.52 -5.03
N THR A 25 20.98 11.60 -5.46
CA THR A 25 21.59 12.62 -4.59
C THR A 25 20.56 13.20 -3.63
N ALA A 26 19.38 13.61 -4.14
CA ALA A 26 18.30 14.13 -3.32
C ALA A 26 17.85 13.14 -2.23
N TYR A 27 17.75 11.84 -2.55
CA TYR A 27 17.39 10.81 -1.59
C TYR A 27 18.47 10.63 -0.52
N ARG A 28 19.75 10.53 -0.94
CA ARG A 28 20.88 10.37 -0.01
C ARG A 28 21.07 11.57 0.91
N GLU A 29 20.88 12.78 0.40
CA GLU A 29 20.91 14.01 1.20
C GLU A 29 19.81 14.02 2.25
N GLU A 30 18.61 13.55 1.93
CA GLU A 30 17.50 13.44 2.88
C GLU A 30 17.79 12.42 3.99
N VAL A 31 18.35 11.25 3.63
CA VAL A 31 18.77 10.24 4.61
C VAL A 31 19.84 10.80 5.53
N ARG A 32 20.82 11.54 4.99
CA ARG A 32 21.87 12.20 5.78
C ARG A 32 21.29 13.26 6.70
N ALA A 33 20.44 14.13 6.18
CA ALA A 33 19.79 15.20 6.95
C ALA A 33 18.94 14.63 8.08
N LEU A 34 18.22 13.53 7.84
CA LEU A 34 17.49 12.81 8.88
C LEU A 34 18.42 12.25 9.96
N GLY A 35 19.57 11.69 9.58
CA GLY A 35 20.60 11.22 10.51
C GLY A 35 21.12 12.34 11.43
N VAL A 36 21.49 13.47 10.84
CA VAL A 36 21.94 14.67 11.59
C VAL A 36 20.84 15.17 12.52
N TRP A 37 19.61 15.30 12.02
CA TRP A 37 18.48 15.75 12.82
C TRP A 37 18.22 14.81 14.00
N CYS A 38 18.31 13.49 13.81
CA CYS A 38 18.19 12.53 14.91
C CYS A 38 19.26 12.77 15.98
N GLN A 39 20.53 12.95 15.59
CA GLN A 39 21.62 13.23 16.52
C GLN A 39 21.39 14.53 17.30
N GLU A 40 21.03 15.63 16.62
CA GLU A 40 20.74 16.92 17.23
C GLU A 40 19.54 16.87 18.21
N ASN A 41 18.62 15.93 17.99
CA ASN A 41 17.43 15.74 18.82
C ASN A 41 17.58 14.59 19.84
N ASN A 42 18.80 14.11 20.09
CA ASN A 42 19.09 13.02 21.01
C ASN A 42 18.33 11.71 20.70
N LEU A 43 18.09 11.45 19.42
CA LEU A 43 17.49 10.22 18.90
C LEU A 43 18.58 9.34 18.28
N THR A 44 18.56 8.05 18.61
CA THR A 44 19.48 7.06 18.05
C THR A 44 18.81 6.28 16.94
N LEU A 45 19.38 6.29 15.73
CA LEU A 45 18.92 5.45 14.63
C LEU A 45 19.44 4.03 14.80
N ASN A 46 18.54 3.05 14.78
CA ASN A 46 18.92 1.64 14.82
C ASN A 46 19.16 1.11 13.41
N VAL A 47 20.39 1.24 12.92
CA VAL A 47 20.79 0.83 11.55
C VAL A 47 20.47 -0.64 11.26
N ASN A 48 20.58 -1.52 12.26
CA ASN A 48 20.26 -2.94 12.12
C ASN A 48 18.76 -3.20 11.86
N LYS A 49 17.88 -2.30 12.32
CA LYS A 49 16.43 -2.36 12.05
C LYS A 49 16.05 -1.55 10.80
N THR A 50 16.85 -0.57 10.39
CA THR A 50 16.65 0.17 9.14
C THR A 50 16.82 -0.74 7.94
N LYS A 51 15.89 -0.66 6.99
CA LYS A 51 15.92 -1.41 5.73
C LYS A 51 15.79 -0.46 4.56
N GLU A 52 16.57 -0.70 3.51
CA GLU A 52 16.44 -0.01 2.25
C GLU A 52 15.76 -0.93 1.22
N MET A 53 14.80 -0.39 0.47
CA MET A 53 14.19 -1.08 -0.66
C MET A 53 14.19 -0.17 -1.88
N ILE A 54 14.71 -0.67 -2.99
CA ILE A 54 14.73 0.03 -4.27
C ILE A 54 13.72 -0.64 -5.20
N VAL A 55 12.80 0.17 -5.74
CA VAL A 55 11.77 -0.28 -6.68
C VAL A 55 12.12 0.25 -8.07
N ASP A 56 12.66 -0.61 -8.94
CA ASP A 56 13.06 -0.25 -10.31
C ASP A 56 12.44 -1.19 -11.34
N PHE A 57 11.61 -0.65 -12.25
CA PHE A 57 10.97 -1.39 -13.33
C PHE A 57 11.64 -1.22 -14.70
N ARG A 58 12.77 -0.52 -14.77
CA ARG A 58 13.53 -0.35 -16.02
C ARG A 58 14.09 -1.70 -16.46
N LYS A 59 14.18 -1.91 -17.78
CA LYS A 59 14.74 -3.14 -18.36
C LYS A 59 16.23 -3.29 -18.04
N GLN A 60 16.96 -2.17 -18.08
CA GLN A 60 18.35 -2.09 -17.67
C GLN A 60 18.40 -1.45 -16.31
N GLN A 61 18.43 -2.30 -15.28
CA GLN A 61 18.64 -1.88 -13.91
C GLN A 61 20.13 -1.63 -13.71
N ARG A 62 20.46 -0.56 -12.99
CA ARG A 62 21.81 -0.33 -12.50
C ARG A 62 21.86 -0.68 -11.02
N GLU A 63 23.00 -1.18 -10.59
CA GLU A 63 23.23 -1.34 -9.15
C GLU A 63 23.41 0.02 -8.50
N HIS A 64 22.72 0.20 -7.38
CA HIS A 64 22.82 1.40 -6.55
C HIS A 64 23.79 1.11 -5.40
N PRO A 65 24.75 2.00 -5.09
CA PRO A 65 25.67 1.80 -3.98
C PRO A 65 24.90 1.68 -2.66
N PRO A 66 25.41 0.95 -1.65
CA PRO A 66 24.78 0.90 -0.34
C PRO A 66 24.66 2.28 0.31
N ILE A 67 23.57 2.53 1.04
CA ILE A 67 23.45 3.70 1.91
C ILE A 67 24.15 3.41 3.24
N HIS A 68 24.76 4.44 3.81
CA HIS A 68 25.47 4.35 5.09
C HIS A 68 24.82 5.31 6.07
N ILE A 69 24.57 4.83 7.29
CA ILE A 69 24.13 5.63 8.43
C ILE A 69 25.16 5.41 9.53
N ASP A 70 25.78 6.49 10.01
CA ASP A 70 26.86 6.45 11.00
C ASP A 70 27.99 5.47 10.64
N GLY A 71 28.38 5.45 9.36
CA GLY A 71 29.41 4.55 8.82
C GLY A 71 28.97 3.09 8.64
N THR A 72 27.77 2.72 9.08
CA THR A 72 27.23 1.37 8.97
C THR A 72 26.36 1.23 7.73
N VAL A 73 26.56 0.16 6.96
CA VAL A 73 25.76 -0.15 5.77
C VAL A 73 24.34 -0.55 6.17
N VAL A 74 23.33 0.05 5.55
CA VAL A 74 21.92 -0.36 5.72
C VAL A 74 21.64 -1.60 4.88
N GLU A 75 20.94 -2.57 5.46
CA GLU A 75 20.52 -3.78 4.76
C GLU A 75 19.53 -3.46 3.63
N ARG A 76 19.84 -3.94 2.43
CA ARG A 76 18.93 -3.88 1.28
C ARG A 76 18.03 -5.10 1.22
N VAL A 77 16.72 -4.87 1.11
CA VAL A 77 15.71 -5.92 1.12
C VAL A 77 14.83 -5.89 -0.13
N VAL A 78 14.41 -7.08 -0.58
CA VAL A 78 13.46 -7.25 -1.69
C VAL A 78 12.02 -7.32 -1.23
N SER A 79 11.79 -7.52 0.07
CA SER A 79 10.47 -7.57 0.69
C SER A 79 10.54 -7.07 2.12
N PHE A 80 9.59 -6.23 2.51
CA PHE A 80 9.50 -5.67 3.85
C PHE A 80 8.05 -5.58 4.31
N LYS A 81 7.81 -5.78 5.61
CA LYS A 81 6.46 -5.70 6.19
C LYS A 81 6.24 -4.31 6.78
N PHE A 82 5.60 -3.44 6.01
CA PHE A 82 5.25 -2.07 6.42
C PHE A 82 3.80 -2.00 6.90
N LEU A 83 3.57 -1.57 8.15
CA LEU A 83 2.24 -1.43 8.76
C LEU A 83 1.31 -2.64 8.56
N GLY A 84 1.88 -3.85 8.64
CA GLY A 84 1.14 -5.10 8.47
C GLY A 84 1.00 -5.62 7.04
N VAL A 85 1.48 -4.88 6.03
CA VAL A 85 1.45 -5.26 4.61
C VAL A 85 2.85 -5.62 4.12
N HIS A 86 2.99 -6.75 3.41
CA HIS A 86 4.27 -7.07 2.77
C HIS A 86 4.35 -6.32 1.43
N ILE A 87 5.30 -5.41 1.33
CA ILE A 87 5.66 -4.68 0.12
C ILE A 87 6.89 -5.36 -0.47
N THR A 88 6.92 -5.55 -1.78
CA THR A 88 8.09 -6.10 -2.48
C THR A 88 8.66 -5.09 -3.46
N ASP A 89 9.94 -5.22 -3.77
CA ASP A 89 10.66 -4.47 -4.81
C ASP A 89 9.96 -4.52 -6.19
N LYS A 90 9.27 -5.63 -6.46
CA LYS A 90 8.47 -5.86 -7.67
C LYS A 90 7.03 -5.38 -7.56
N LEU A 91 6.63 -4.81 -6.42
CA LEU A 91 5.25 -4.40 -6.09
C LEU A 91 4.20 -5.46 -6.48
N ASN A 92 4.50 -6.73 -6.19
CA ASN A 92 3.55 -7.82 -6.30
C ASN A 92 3.01 -8.17 -4.91
N TRP A 93 1.86 -8.84 -4.87
CA TRP A 93 1.11 -9.04 -3.62
C TRP A 93 1.02 -10.50 -3.20
N SER A 94 1.86 -11.38 -3.76
CA SER A 94 1.82 -12.82 -3.46
C SER A 94 2.26 -13.08 -2.02
N THR A 95 3.42 -12.58 -1.61
CA THR A 95 3.93 -12.71 -0.22
C THR A 95 2.91 -12.19 0.81
N HIS A 96 2.29 -11.04 0.54
CA HIS A 96 1.25 -10.51 1.41
C HIS A 96 0.01 -11.41 1.43
N THR A 97 -0.47 -11.83 0.25
CA THR A 97 -1.65 -12.69 0.12
C THR A 97 -1.45 -14.01 0.85
N ASP A 98 -0.32 -14.67 0.67
CA ASP A 98 0.00 -15.95 1.31
C ASP A 98 0.02 -15.82 2.83
N SER A 99 0.60 -14.73 3.35
CA SER A 99 0.58 -14.42 4.78
C SER A 99 -0.85 -14.23 5.30
N VAL A 100 -1.69 -13.51 4.57
CA VAL A 100 -3.11 -13.29 4.93
C VAL A 100 -3.90 -14.61 4.88
N VAL A 101 -3.73 -15.40 3.83
CA VAL A 101 -4.39 -16.71 3.66
C VAL A 101 -3.99 -17.65 4.79
N LYS A 102 -2.69 -17.80 5.08
CA LYS A 102 -2.19 -18.66 6.15
C LYS A 102 -2.75 -18.24 7.51
N LYS A 103 -2.71 -16.95 7.82
CA LYS A 103 -3.24 -16.40 9.08
C LYS A 103 -4.75 -16.63 9.20
N ALA A 104 -5.49 -16.49 8.10
CA ALA A 104 -6.93 -16.69 8.09
C ALA A 104 -7.30 -18.17 8.22
N GLN A 105 -6.58 -19.08 7.56
CA GLN A 105 -6.76 -20.53 7.70
C GLN A 105 -6.51 -21.01 9.13
N GLN A 106 -5.44 -20.53 9.78
CA GLN A 106 -5.19 -20.82 11.20
C GLN A 106 -6.36 -20.39 12.08
N ARG A 107 -6.94 -19.20 11.85
CA ARG A 107 -8.10 -18.71 12.59
C ARG A 107 -9.36 -19.54 12.35
N LEU A 108 -9.58 -20.02 11.11
CA LEU A 108 -10.68 -20.93 10.78
C LEU A 108 -10.57 -22.24 11.57
N VAL A 109 -9.37 -22.84 11.63
CA VAL A 109 -9.13 -24.09 12.38
C VAL A 109 -9.40 -23.91 13.87
N THR A 110 -8.94 -22.81 14.45
CA THR A 110 -9.19 -22.51 15.89
C THR A 110 -10.63 -22.13 16.23
N LYS A 111 -11.59 -22.21 15.28
CA LYS A 111 -13.00 -21.80 15.42
C LYS A 111 -13.21 -20.41 16.05
N ASN A 112 -12.23 -19.52 15.92
CA ASN A 112 -12.35 -18.14 16.38
C ASN A 112 -13.19 -17.31 15.39
N THR A 113 -14.47 -17.67 15.24
CA THR A 113 -15.44 -17.09 14.29
C THR A 113 -15.58 -15.58 14.48
N HIS A 114 -15.52 -15.10 15.72
CA HIS A 114 -15.50 -13.67 16.03
C HIS A 114 -14.28 -12.94 15.42
N LYS A 115 -13.06 -13.50 15.55
CA LYS A 115 -11.84 -12.93 14.95
C LYS A 115 -11.82 -13.01 13.42
N LEU A 116 -12.57 -13.96 12.86
CA LEU A 116 -12.74 -14.14 11.41
C LEU A 116 -13.67 -13.07 10.83
N LEU A 117 -14.80 -12.83 11.50
CA LEU A 117 -15.72 -11.72 11.21
C LEU A 117 -15.04 -10.37 11.44
N GLN A 118 -14.16 -10.24 12.45
CA GLN A 118 -13.38 -9.04 12.68
C GLN A 118 -12.39 -8.74 11.53
N MET A 119 -11.73 -9.75 10.94
CA MET A 119 -10.92 -9.53 9.72
C MET A 119 -11.75 -9.03 8.54
N HIS A 120 -13.00 -9.47 8.48
CA HIS A 120 -13.93 -9.05 7.44
C HIS A 120 -14.51 -7.65 7.69
N ASN A 121 -14.76 -7.30 8.96
CA ASN A 121 -15.51 -6.11 9.35
C ASN A 121 -14.64 -4.93 9.81
N GLN A 122 -13.44 -5.12 10.38
CA GLN A 122 -12.64 -4.03 10.97
C GLN A 122 -11.11 -4.22 10.86
N GLU A 123 -10.47 -3.23 10.22
CA GLU A 123 -9.17 -2.60 10.51
C GLU A 123 -7.81 -3.32 10.46
N HIS A 124 -7.64 -4.64 10.32
CA HIS A 124 -6.27 -5.22 10.16
C HIS A 124 -6.27 -6.51 9.32
N PRO A 125 -5.14 -6.95 8.74
CA PRO A 125 -4.47 -6.55 7.48
C PRO A 125 -5.36 -6.50 6.22
N VAL A 126 -6.64 -6.85 6.32
CA VAL A 126 -7.65 -6.59 5.27
C VAL A 126 -8.08 -5.11 5.27
N GLY A 127 -7.78 -4.35 6.35
CA GLY A 127 -8.14 -2.93 6.49
C GLY A 127 -7.68 -2.07 5.31
N CYS A 128 -6.50 -2.35 4.77
CA CYS A 128 -5.91 -1.67 3.62
C CYS A 128 -6.08 -2.44 2.29
N ILE A 129 -7.12 -3.28 2.15
CA ILE A 129 -7.44 -4.01 0.90
C ILE A 129 -7.46 -3.10 -0.34
N THR A 130 -7.81 -1.82 -0.16
CA THR A 130 -7.80 -0.79 -1.20
C THR A 130 -6.41 -0.55 -1.81
N ALA A 131 -5.33 -0.81 -1.06
CA ALA A 131 -3.96 -0.57 -1.49
C ALA A 131 -3.39 -1.71 -2.37
N TRP A 132 -3.82 -2.96 -2.14
CA TRP A 132 -3.13 -4.14 -2.70
C TRP A 132 -4.02 -5.08 -3.51
N TYR A 133 -5.32 -5.19 -3.21
CA TYR A 133 -6.19 -6.19 -3.83
C TYR A 133 -6.44 -5.94 -5.33
N GLY A 134 -6.51 -4.67 -5.73
CA GLY A 134 -6.61 -4.28 -7.13
C GLY A 134 -5.49 -4.85 -8.00
N ASN A 135 -4.28 -4.96 -7.44
CA ASN A 135 -3.09 -5.45 -8.13
C ASN A 135 -2.79 -6.94 -7.87
N CYS A 136 -3.66 -7.66 -7.17
CA CYS A 136 -3.50 -9.10 -6.97
C CYS A 136 -3.70 -9.88 -8.27
N SER A 137 -2.90 -10.93 -8.47
CA SER A 137 -3.10 -11.89 -9.54
C SER A 137 -4.41 -12.66 -9.39
N THR A 138 -4.89 -13.26 -10.48
CA THR A 138 -6.06 -14.15 -10.44
C THR A 138 -5.84 -15.32 -9.46
N HIS A 139 -4.61 -15.84 -9.36
CA HIS A 139 -4.25 -16.88 -8.40
C HIS A 139 -4.47 -16.39 -6.95
N ASN A 140 -3.94 -15.22 -6.62
CA ASN A 140 -4.03 -14.63 -5.27
C ASN A 140 -5.49 -14.37 -4.89
N ARG A 141 -6.29 -13.82 -5.81
CA ARG A 141 -7.73 -13.58 -5.58
C ARG A 141 -8.50 -14.87 -5.36
N LYS A 142 -8.23 -15.92 -6.16
CA LYS A 142 -8.84 -17.24 -5.97
C LYS A 142 -8.47 -17.84 -4.60
N ALA A 143 -7.22 -17.72 -4.17
CA ALA A 143 -6.78 -18.20 -2.86
C ALA A 143 -7.52 -17.51 -1.70
N LEU A 144 -7.61 -16.17 -1.74
CA LEU A 144 -8.37 -15.40 -0.74
C LEU A 144 -9.86 -15.77 -0.74
N GLN A 145 -10.47 -15.93 -1.91
CA GLN A 145 -11.88 -16.28 -2.01
C GLN A 145 -12.18 -17.69 -1.47
N ARG A 146 -11.24 -18.65 -1.56
CA ARG A 146 -11.39 -19.98 -0.94
C ARG A 146 -11.49 -19.91 0.58
N VAL A 147 -10.73 -19.00 1.21
CA VAL A 147 -10.81 -18.75 2.65
C VAL A 147 -12.20 -18.22 3.02
N VAL A 148 -12.72 -17.24 2.28
CA VAL A 148 -14.07 -16.69 2.51
C VAL A 148 -15.15 -17.76 2.33
N ARG A 149 -15.04 -18.62 1.31
CA ARG A 149 -16.01 -19.73 1.15
C ARG A 149 -15.95 -20.73 2.31
N SER A 150 -14.76 -21.00 2.83
CA SER A 150 -14.60 -21.89 3.98
C SER A 150 -15.17 -21.27 5.25
N ALA A 151 -14.97 -19.95 5.43
CA ALA A 151 -15.63 -19.17 6.48
C ALA A 151 -17.15 -19.29 6.41
N GLN A 152 -17.75 -19.04 5.24
CA GLN A 152 -19.20 -19.13 5.02
C GLN A 152 -19.76 -20.50 5.41
N ARG A 153 -19.07 -21.60 5.04
CA ARG A 153 -19.48 -22.96 5.41
C ARG A 153 -19.48 -23.19 6.93
N ILE A 154 -18.50 -22.64 7.65
CA ILE A 154 -18.39 -22.81 9.11
C ILE A 154 -19.40 -21.95 9.84
N THR A 155 -19.62 -20.71 9.40
CA THR A 155 -20.52 -19.77 10.07
C THR A 155 -21.98 -19.94 9.68
N GLY A 156 -22.29 -20.74 8.66
CA GLY A 156 -23.65 -20.94 8.13
C GLY A 156 -24.27 -19.70 7.49
N GLY A 157 -23.50 -18.62 7.31
CA GLY A 157 -23.97 -17.30 6.87
C GLY A 157 -23.34 -16.86 5.56
N LYS A 158 -24.07 -16.06 4.78
CA LYS A 158 -23.58 -15.46 3.53
C LYS A 158 -22.65 -14.30 3.83
N LEU A 159 -21.35 -14.49 3.61
CA LEU A 159 -20.35 -13.42 3.58
C LEU A 159 -20.30 -12.75 2.19
N PRO A 160 -20.08 -11.43 2.08
CA PRO A 160 -19.93 -10.77 0.78
C PRO A 160 -18.64 -11.19 0.09
N ALA A 161 -18.61 -11.08 -1.24
CA ALA A 161 -17.41 -11.40 -1.99
C ALA A 161 -16.31 -10.37 -1.67
N LEU A 162 -15.05 -10.80 -1.78
CA LEU A 162 -13.91 -9.89 -1.56
C LEU A 162 -13.88 -8.77 -2.60
N GLN A 163 -14.35 -9.05 -3.82
CA GLN A 163 -14.47 -8.04 -4.85
C GLN A 163 -15.45 -6.93 -4.46
N ASP A 164 -16.61 -7.29 -3.91
CA ASP A 164 -17.62 -6.32 -3.46
C ASP A 164 -17.13 -5.52 -2.27
N THR A 165 -16.46 -6.20 -1.33
CA THR A 165 -15.83 -5.57 -0.16
C THR A 165 -14.77 -4.55 -0.60
N TYR A 166 -13.92 -4.93 -1.55
CA TYR A 166 -12.90 -4.05 -2.13
C TYR A 166 -13.52 -2.84 -2.81
N THR A 167 -14.50 -3.04 -3.69
CA THR A 167 -15.19 -1.95 -4.40
C THR A 167 -15.86 -0.98 -3.43
N THR A 168 -16.60 -1.51 -2.45
CA THR A 168 -17.27 -0.73 -1.41
C THR A 168 -16.29 0.11 -0.59
N ARG A 169 -15.16 -0.49 -0.17
CA ARG A 169 -14.13 0.22 0.59
C ARG A 169 -13.40 1.27 -0.24
N CYS A 170 -13.11 0.97 -1.52
CA CYS A 170 -12.52 1.96 -2.43
C CYS A 170 -13.43 3.16 -2.59
N HIS A 171 -14.73 2.93 -2.81
CA HIS A 171 -15.72 3.99 -2.95
C HIS A 171 -15.85 4.83 -1.67
N ARG A 172 -16.01 4.19 -0.50
CA ARG A 172 -16.10 4.88 0.79
C ARG A 172 -14.86 5.73 1.08
N LYS A 173 -13.67 5.18 0.87
CA LYS A 173 -12.41 5.91 1.07
C LYS A 173 -12.27 7.09 0.11
N ALA A 174 -12.67 6.92 -1.15
CA ALA A 174 -12.67 8.02 -2.11
C ALA A 174 -13.59 9.17 -1.67
N ILE A 175 -14.81 8.86 -1.22
CA ILE A 175 -15.74 9.86 -0.69
C ILE A 175 -15.13 10.60 0.51
N GLN A 176 -14.46 9.89 1.42
CA GLN A 176 -13.79 10.53 2.57
C GLN A 176 -12.72 11.53 2.11
N ILE A 177 -11.88 11.15 1.14
CA ILE A 177 -10.84 12.03 0.58
C ILE A 177 -11.47 13.25 -0.13
N ILE A 178 -12.55 13.05 -0.86
CA ILE A 178 -13.23 14.13 -1.59
C ILE A 178 -13.89 15.12 -0.62
N LYS A 179 -14.45 14.64 0.49
CA LYS A 179 -15.10 15.50 1.49
C LYS A 179 -14.11 16.33 2.30
N ASP A 180 -12.89 15.87 2.44
CA ASP A 180 -11.83 16.55 3.18
C ASP A 180 -10.92 17.33 2.23
N ASN A 181 -11.13 18.64 2.15
CA ASN A 181 -10.33 19.54 1.31
C ASN A 181 -8.86 19.63 1.75
N ASN A 182 -8.56 19.32 3.02
CA ASN A 182 -7.20 19.33 3.57
C ASN A 182 -6.49 17.99 3.37
N HIS A 183 -7.19 16.97 2.88
CA HIS A 183 -6.58 15.68 2.64
C HIS A 183 -5.49 15.81 1.56
N PRO A 184 -4.26 15.28 1.76
CA PRO A 184 -3.14 15.47 0.84
C PRO A 184 -3.41 14.93 -0.57
N SER A 185 -4.30 13.94 -0.68
CA SER A 185 -4.72 13.35 -1.96
C SER A 185 -6.02 13.93 -2.54
N HIS A 186 -6.60 14.97 -1.94
CA HIS A 186 -7.83 15.60 -2.42
C HIS A 186 -7.67 16.10 -3.87
N CYS A 187 -6.52 16.68 -4.18
CA CYS A 187 -6.18 17.20 -5.51
C CYS A 187 -6.22 16.13 -6.63
N LEU A 188 -6.12 14.84 -6.28
CA LEU A 188 -6.20 13.74 -7.25
C LEU A 188 -7.64 13.46 -7.72
N PHE A 189 -8.65 13.98 -7.02
CA PHE A 189 -10.07 13.82 -7.35
C PHE A 189 -10.65 15.13 -7.91
N THR A 190 -10.12 15.59 -9.05
CA THR A 190 -10.61 16.83 -9.69
C THR A 190 -11.97 16.60 -10.37
N PRO A 191 -13.04 17.33 -10.01
CA PRO A 191 -14.33 17.25 -10.71
C PRO A 191 -14.25 17.88 -12.11
N LEU A 192 -15.09 17.41 -13.04
CA LEU A 192 -15.24 18.00 -14.37
C LEU A 192 -16.20 19.19 -14.34
N SER A 193 -15.83 20.27 -15.04
CA SER A 193 -16.54 21.56 -15.00
C SER A 193 -17.75 21.71 -15.94
N SER A 194 -17.97 20.79 -16.89
CA SER A 194 -19.03 20.91 -17.92
C SER A 194 -20.08 19.78 -17.83
N ARG A 195 -20.90 19.56 -18.87
CA ARG A 195 -22.11 18.68 -19.03
C ARG A 195 -22.12 17.29 -18.36
N ARG A 196 -21.04 16.88 -17.70
CA ARG A 196 -20.86 15.67 -16.89
C ARG A 196 -20.74 16.00 -15.40
N ARG A 197 -21.69 16.76 -14.85
CA ARG A 197 -21.74 17.06 -13.39
C ARG A 197 -21.76 15.74 -12.61
N GLY A 198 -20.86 15.60 -11.64
CA GLY A 198 -20.70 14.38 -10.83
C GLY A 198 -19.55 13.46 -11.27
N GLN A 199 -18.91 13.70 -12.42
CA GLN A 199 -17.76 12.93 -12.86
C GLN A 199 -16.41 13.58 -12.51
N TYR A 200 -15.41 12.74 -12.30
CA TYR A 200 -14.03 13.10 -11.95
C TYR A 200 -13.08 12.90 -13.15
N ARG A 201 -12.06 13.75 -13.24
CA ARG A 201 -11.03 13.68 -14.29
C ARG A 201 -10.28 12.35 -14.20
N CYS A 202 -10.34 11.57 -15.27
CA CYS A 202 -9.55 10.33 -15.38
C CYS A 202 -8.06 10.64 -15.46
N ILE A 203 -7.26 9.96 -14.63
CA ILE A 203 -5.80 9.99 -14.70
C ILE A 203 -5.35 9.01 -15.80
N LYS A 204 -4.48 9.47 -16.70
CA LYS A 204 -3.89 8.61 -17.74
C LYS A 204 -2.98 7.57 -17.09
N ALA A 205 -3.07 6.32 -17.52
CA ALA A 205 -2.16 5.26 -17.05
C ALA A 205 -1.67 4.39 -18.19
N GLY A 206 -0.33 4.33 -18.33
CA GLY A 206 0.35 3.51 -19.33
C GLY A 206 0.52 2.04 -18.94
N THR A 207 0.27 1.67 -17.68
CA THR A 207 0.46 0.29 -17.18
C THR A 207 -0.77 -0.23 -16.45
N GLU A 208 -1.01 -1.53 -16.55
CA GLU A 208 -2.12 -2.19 -15.84
C GLU A 208 -1.98 -2.07 -14.32
N ARG A 209 -0.74 -2.06 -13.82
CA ARG A 209 -0.43 -1.84 -12.40
C ARG A 209 -0.94 -0.48 -11.90
N LEU A 210 -0.67 0.58 -12.67
CA LEU A 210 -1.14 1.92 -12.33
C LEU A 210 -2.66 2.03 -12.49
N LYS A 211 -3.23 1.43 -13.53
CA LYS A 211 -4.69 1.36 -13.74
C LYS A 211 -5.42 0.69 -12.56
N ASN A 212 -4.79 -0.30 -11.93
CA ASN A 212 -5.34 -1.04 -10.80
C ASN A 212 -4.96 -0.49 -9.42
N SER A 213 -4.18 0.60 -9.38
CA SER A 213 -3.92 1.34 -8.14
C SER A 213 -5.21 1.97 -7.59
N PHE A 214 -5.18 2.30 -6.29
CA PHE A 214 -6.33 2.81 -5.56
C PHE A 214 -6.98 4.02 -6.26
N TYR A 215 -6.24 5.09 -6.53
CA TYR A 215 -6.80 6.35 -7.03
C TYR A 215 -7.50 6.18 -8.38
N LEU A 216 -6.84 5.51 -9.34
CA LEU A 216 -7.43 5.28 -10.67
C LEU A 216 -8.65 4.36 -10.59
N LYS A 217 -8.59 3.32 -9.75
CA LYS A 217 -9.75 2.43 -9.57
C LYS A 217 -10.91 3.17 -8.90
N ALA A 218 -10.64 3.98 -7.89
CA ALA A 218 -11.64 4.79 -7.18
C ALA A 218 -12.32 5.78 -8.11
N ILE A 219 -11.57 6.54 -8.92
CA ILE A 219 -12.12 7.47 -9.91
C ILE A 219 -13.02 6.75 -10.91
N ARG A 220 -12.59 5.59 -11.43
CA ARG A 220 -13.41 4.79 -12.35
C ARG A 220 -14.71 4.30 -11.71
N LEU A 221 -14.66 3.88 -10.45
CA LEU A 221 -15.83 3.45 -9.70
C LEU A 221 -16.83 4.62 -9.54
N LEU A 222 -16.34 5.78 -9.09
CA LEU A 222 -17.16 6.99 -8.96
C LEU A 222 -17.80 7.39 -10.29
N ASN A 223 -17.03 7.36 -11.38
CA ASN A 223 -17.54 7.70 -12.71
C ASN A 223 -18.52 6.66 -13.30
N SER A 224 -18.54 5.43 -12.78
CA SER A 224 -19.47 4.38 -13.23
C SER A 224 -20.81 4.38 -12.49
N HIS A 225 -20.91 5.12 -11.38
CA HIS A 225 -22.14 5.26 -10.59
C HIS A 225 -22.99 6.48 -11.00
N HIS A 226 -22.56 7.21 -12.04
CA HIS A 226 -23.24 8.36 -12.65
C HIS A 226 -23.47 8.10 -14.13
#